data_AF-A0A8J2KX29-F1
#
_entry.id   AF-A0A8J2KX29-F1
#
_cell.length_a   1.000
_cell.length_b   1.000
_cell.length_c   1.000
_cell.angle_alpha   90.00
_cell.angle_beta   90.00
_cell.angle_gamma   90.00
#
_symmetry.space_group_name_H-M   'P 1'
#
loop_
_entity.id
_entity.type
_entity.pdbx_description
1 polymer ?
#
loop_
_entity_poly.entity_id
_entity_poly.type
_entity_poly.pdbx_seq_one_letter_code
_entity_poly.pdbx_strand_id
1 'polypeptide(L)'
;MQFDVAYCTPPNYIQYPKNEPEAFSLPNLGTLRQYPYGLRYNIKLDDKDTEGVILDEIMRFKNLGGKTIVENTTHGISRNTLLMRQLSERSGVNIICGAGYYVHGSQTESTLNLSVEELHDSIVSEITTGIPSEDNIKCGIIGEIGVSWPMTGVHMNLNIPVKYTKYKCINLSV
;
A
#
# COMPACT_ATOMS: atom_id res chain seq x y z
N MET A 1 0.68 -0.85 6.13
CA MET A 1 -0.03 0.07 5.21
C MET A 1 -0.91 1.00 6.04
N GLN A 2 -0.95 2.30 5.70
CA GLN A 2 -1.69 3.33 6.45
C GLN A 2 -2.57 4.17 5.52
N PHE A 3 -3.82 4.40 5.91
CA PHE A 3 -4.79 5.20 5.14
C PHE A 3 -5.32 6.42 5.90
N ASP A 4 -4.53 7.03 6.78
CA ASP A 4 -4.93 8.24 7.54
C ASP A 4 -5.47 9.36 6.63
N VAL A 5 -4.95 9.48 5.41
CA VAL A 5 -5.44 10.44 4.39
C VAL A 5 -6.92 10.25 4.00
N ALA A 6 -7.44 9.03 4.15
CA ALA A 6 -8.82 8.70 3.81
C ALA A 6 -9.77 8.82 5.01
N TYR A 7 -9.25 9.11 6.22
CA TYR A 7 -10.07 9.22 7.42
C TYR A 7 -11.18 10.26 7.24
N CYS A 8 -12.42 9.85 7.50
CA CYS A 8 -13.56 10.75 7.46
C CYS A 8 -14.41 10.57 8.72
N THR A 9 -14.63 11.66 9.45
CA THR A 9 -15.50 11.63 10.62
C THR A 9 -16.91 11.26 10.16
N PRO A 10 -17.49 10.18 10.70
CA PRO A 10 -18.83 9.77 10.32
C PRO A 10 -19.91 10.80 10.72
N PRO A 11 -21.08 10.80 10.07
CA PRO A 11 -22.15 11.76 10.38
C PRO A 11 -22.65 11.70 11.83
N ASN A 12 -22.88 12.88 12.43
CA ASN A 12 -23.28 13.05 13.84
C ASN A 12 -24.65 12.45 14.21
N TYR A 13 -25.54 12.22 13.25
CA TYR A 13 -26.88 11.66 13.49
C TYR A 13 -26.85 10.14 13.72
N ILE A 14 -25.72 9.49 13.46
CA ILE A 14 -25.53 8.09 13.79
C ILE A 14 -25.18 8.04 15.27
N GLN A 15 -26.05 7.38 16.04
CA GLN A 15 -25.81 7.12 17.44
C GLN A 15 -24.74 6.04 17.56
N TYR A 16 -23.47 6.44 17.51
CA TYR A 16 -22.37 5.56 17.89
C TYR A 16 -22.62 5.11 19.34
N PRO A 17 -22.23 3.88 19.72
CA PRO A 17 -21.80 3.69 21.09
C PRO A 17 -20.76 4.79 21.36
N LYS A 18 -21.08 5.72 22.27
CA LYS A 18 -20.33 6.98 22.49
C LYS A 18 -18.88 6.76 22.91
N ASN A 19 -18.53 5.53 23.26
CA ASN A 19 -17.15 5.12 23.43
C ASN A 19 -16.68 4.80 22.02
N GLU A 20 -15.81 5.63 21.41
CA GLU A 20 -15.00 5.17 20.29
C GLU A 20 -14.38 3.84 20.74
N PRO A 21 -14.78 2.71 20.16
CA PRO A 21 -14.12 1.47 20.53
C PRO A 21 -12.70 1.60 19.99
N GLU A 22 -11.72 1.46 20.87
CA GLU A 22 -10.30 1.48 20.50
C GLU A 22 -9.93 0.34 19.51
N ALA A 23 -10.87 -0.58 19.23
CA ALA A 23 -10.69 -1.75 18.38
C ALA A 23 -11.98 -2.19 17.65
N PHE A 24 -11.81 -3.10 16.69
CA PHE A 24 -12.90 -3.80 16.00
C PHE A 24 -13.71 -4.70 16.97
N SER A 25 -15.04 -4.67 16.91
CA SER A 25 -15.89 -5.53 17.77
C SER A 25 -17.25 -5.85 17.12
N LEU A 26 -17.90 -6.95 17.52
CA LEU A 26 -19.23 -7.27 16.99
C LEU A 26 -20.27 -6.13 17.17
N PRO A 27 -20.32 -5.41 18.31
CA PRO A 27 -21.24 -4.30 18.49
C PRO A 27 -21.06 -3.11 17.52
N ASN A 28 -19.83 -2.85 17.03
CA ASN A 28 -19.56 -1.73 16.12
C ASN A 28 -19.56 -2.12 14.63
N LEU A 29 -19.70 -3.41 14.32
CA LEU A 29 -19.55 -3.95 12.96
C LEU A 29 -20.50 -3.33 11.93
N GLY A 30 -21.76 -3.09 12.28
CA GLY A 30 -22.73 -2.49 11.37
C GLY A 30 -22.30 -1.09 10.91
N THR A 31 -21.81 -0.30 11.86
CA THR A 31 -21.28 1.04 11.61
C THR A 31 -20.00 1.02 10.81
N LEU A 32 -19.04 0.14 11.15
CA LEU A 32 -17.79 0.00 10.40
C LEU A 32 -18.02 -0.39 8.95
N ARG A 33 -19.03 -1.24 8.68
CA ARG A 33 -19.41 -1.58 7.30
C ARG A 33 -19.95 -0.39 6.52
N GLN A 34 -20.63 0.55 7.18
CA GLN A 34 -21.19 1.73 6.53
C GLN A 34 -20.17 2.88 6.42
N TYR A 35 -19.25 2.99 7.38
CA TYR A 35 -18.23 4.03 7.47
C TYR A 35 -16.85 3.41 7.75
N PRO A 36 -16.26 2.68 6.78
CA PRO A 36 -15.01 1.95 6.99
C PRO A 36 -13.82 2.87 7.30
N TYR A 37 -13.84 4.11 6.80
CA TYR A 37 -12.82 5.12 7.10
C TYR A 37 -13.12 5.96 8.35
N GLY A 38 -14.20 5.62 9.07
CA GLY A 38 -14.67 6.34 10.25
C GLY A 38 -14.00 5.94 11.56
N LEU A 39 -13.28 4.83 11.58
CA LEU A 39 -12.52 4.35 12.73
C LEU A 39 -11.05 4.26 12.36
N ARG A 40 -10.20 5.00 13.10
CA ARG A 40 -8.75 5.00 12.85
C ARG A 40 -8.15 3.61 12.93
N TYR A 41 -8.55 2.82 13.92
CA TYR A 41 -8.10 1.42 14.05
C TYR A 41 -8.35 0.60 12.76
N ASN A 42 -9.45 0.82 12.03
CA ASN A 42 -9.77 0.06 10.82
C ASN A 42 -8.95 0.45 9.58
N ILE A 43 -8.28 1.60 9.61
CA ILE A 43 -7.49 2.13 8.48
C ILE A 43 -5.98 2.03 8.69
N LYS A 44 -5.56 1.36 9.78
CA LYS A 44 -4.17 1.00 10.09
C LYS A 44 -3.98 -0.49 9.84
N LEU A 45 -3.12 -0.84 8.90
CA LEU A 45 -2.82 -2.21 8.51
C LEU A 45 -1.31 -2.49 8.67
N ASP A 46 -0.69 -1.93 9.70
CA ASP A 46 0.68 -2.22 10.13
C ASP A 46 0.84 -2.16 11.66
N ASP A 47 -0.26 -2.33 12.38
CA ASP A 47 -0.23 -2.47 13.83
C ASP A 47 0.10 -3.90 14.26
N LYS A 48 0.25 -4.10 15.58
CA LYS A 48 0.60 -5.41 16.16
C LYS A 48 -0.44 -6.48 15.91
N ASP A 49 -1.72 -6.10 15.88
CA ASP A 49 -2.81 -7.04 15.64
C ASP A 49 -2.74 -7.54 14.20
N THR A 50 -2.49 -6.64 13.25
CA THR A 50 -2.26 -6.97 11.85
C THR A 50 -1.01 -7.84 11.69
N GLU A 51 0.12 -7.46 12.31
CA GLU A 51 1.36 -8.25 12.28
C GLU A 51 1.14 -9.69 12.75
N GLY A 52 0.31 -9.89 13.77
CA GLY A 52 -0.03 -11.20 14.31
C GLY A 52 -0.80 -12.13 13.36
N VAL A 53 -1.50 -11.59 12.34
CA VAL A 53 -2.40 -12.37 11.48
C VAL A 53 -1.99 -12.44 10.00
N ILE A 54 -1.10 -11.55 9.51
CA ILE A 54 -0.75 -11.50 8.08
C ILE A 54 -0.25 -12.85 7.57
N LEU A 55 0.66 -13.52 8.31
CA LEU A 55 1.21 -14.79 7.86
C LEU A 55 0.12 -15.87 7.78
N ASP A 56 -0.78 -15.94 8.76
CA ASP A 56 -1.85 -16.93 8.79
C ASP A 56 -2.80 -16.76 7.59
N GLU A 57 -3.12 -15.53 7.22
CA GLU A 57 -3.93 -15.23 6.02
C GLU A 57 -3.20 -15.62 4.72
N ILE A 58 -1.91 -15.34 4.61
CA ILE A 58 -1.10 -15.79 3.46
C ILE A 58 -1.04 -17.32 3.39
N MET A 59 -0.93 -18.00 4.54
CA MET A 59 -0.94 -19.47 4.60
C MET A 59 -2.30 -20.06 4.21
N ARG A 60 -3.41 -19.41 4.56
CA ARG A 60 -4.75 -19.79 4.07
C ARG A 60 -4.83 -19.67 2.54
N PHE A 61 -4.36 -18.56 1.98
CA PHE A 61 -4.28 -18.37 0.53
C PHE A 61 -3.44 -19.48 -0.14
N LYS A 62 -2.26 -19.80 0.41
CA LYS A 62 -1.40 -20.88 -0.08
C LYS A 62 -2.09 -22.24 -0.03
N ASN A 63 -2.78 -22.57 1.07
CA ASN A 63 -3.45 -23.86 1.25
C ASN A 63 -4.61 -24.06 0.26
N LEU A 64 -5.16 -22.96 -0.29
CA LEU A 64 -6.15 -22.99 -1.37
C LEU A 64 -5.50 -23.05 -2.77
N GLY A 65 -4.18 -23.24 -2.86
CA GLY A 65 -3.43 -23.31 -4.12
C GLY A 65 -2.91 -21.98 -4.63
N GLY A 66 -3.05 -20.91 -3.85
CA GLY A 66 -2.47 -19.59 -4.14
C GLY A 66 -0.94 -19.65 -4.19
N LYS A 67 -0.35 -18.90 -5.13
CA LYS A 67 1.11 -18.93 -5.38
C LYS A 67 1.79 -17.58 -5.35
N THR A 68 1.07 -16.52 -5.71
CA THR A 68 1.65 -15.19 -5.86
C THR A 68 0.67 -14.14 -5.38
N ILE A 69 1.17 -13.17 -4.61
CA ILE A 69 0.48 -11.97 -4.17
C ILE A 69 1.22 -10.77 -4.77
N VAL A 70 0.48 -9.82 -5.33
CA VAL A 70 1.01 -8.50 -5.69
C VAL A 70 0.62 -7.56 -4.57
N GLU A 71 1.62 -7.06 -3.85
CA GLU A 71 1.46 -6.10 -2.76
C GLU A 71 1.75 -4.70 -3.34
N ASN A 72 0.72 -3.86 -3.38
CA ASN A 72 0.74 -2.57 -4.06
C ASN A 72 0.85 -1.38 -3.09
N THR A 73 1.29 -1.58 -1.85
CA THR A 73 1.64 -0.47 -0.95
C THR A 73 2.83 0.27 -1.55
N THR A 74 2.69 1.57 -1.76
CA THR A 74 3.74 2.45 -2.33
C THR A 74 4.15 3.56 -1.37
N HIS A 75 4.98 4.51 -1.82
CA HIS A 75 5.38 5.65 -1.01
C HIS A 75 4.17 6.48 -0.55
N GLY A 76 4.21 6.90 0.70
CA GLY A 76 3.15 7.68 1.37
C GLY A 76 2.14 6.85 2.17
N ILE A 77 2.15 5.53 2.08
CA ILE A 77 1.19 4.66 2.80
C ILE A 77 1.87 3.53 3.58
N SER A 78 3.07 3.78 4.11
CA SER A 78 3.84 2.86 4.96
C SER A 78 4.18 1.52 4.30
N ARG A 79 4.85 1.57 3.14
CA ARG A 79 5.44 0.39 2.49
C ARG A 79 6.54 -0.22 3.36
N ASN A 80 6.58 -1.55 3.45
CA ASN A 80 7.62 -2.29 4.16
C ASN A 80 8.06 -3.53 3.37
N THR A 81 9.06 -3.37 2.51
CA THR A 81 9.50 -4.45 1.61
C THR A 81 10.26 -5.55 2.34
N LEU A 82 10.93 -5.22 3.46
CA LEU A 82 11.61 -6.20 4.30
C LEU A 82 10.61 -7.19 4.92
N LEU A 83 9.47 -6.68 5.42
CA LEU A 83 8.37 -7.53 5.89
C LEU A 83 7.82 -8.41 4.76
N MET A 84 7.62 -7.85 3.55
CA MET A 84 7.17 -8.62 2.39
C MET A 84 8.13 -9.76 2.04
N ARG A 85 9.44 -9.50 2.06
CA ARG A 85 10.47 -10.53 1.85
C ARG A 85 10.35 -11.63 2.91
N GLN A 86 10.30 -11.25 4.19
CA GLN A 86 10.17 -12.22 5.29
C GLN A 86 8.90 -13.07 5.17
N LEU A 87 7.78 -12.46 4.80
CA LEU A 87 6.51 -13.17 4.59
C LEU A 87 6.59 -14.11 3.39
N SER A 88 7.24 -13.71 2.30
CA SER A 88 7.46 -14.56 1.13
C SER A 88 8.30 -15.78 1.50
N GLU A 89 9.42 -15.58 2.20
CA GLU A 89 10.30 -16.66 2.66
C GLU A 89 9.59 -17.62 3.63
N ARG A 90 8.85 -17.09 4.63
CA ARG A 90 8.16 -17.90 5.65
C ARG A 90 6.96 -18.67 5.08
N SER A 91 6.22 -18.07 4.16
CA SER A 91 5.02 -18.70 3.59
C SER A 91 5.35 -19.56 2.38
N GLY A 92 6.41 -19.28 1.62
CA GLY A 92 6.66 -19.86 0.30
C GLY A 92 5.70 -19.38 -0.79
N VAL A 93 4.96 -18.28 -0.54
CA VAL A 93 4.19 -17.55 -1.55
C VAL A 93 5.07 -16.47 -2.15
N ASN A 94 5.05 -16.28 -3.47
CA ASN A 94 5.77 -15.19 -4.11
C ASN A 94 5.08 -13.86 -3.77
N ILE A 95 5.82 -12.87 -3.26
CA ILE A 95 5.28 -11.53 -3.01
C ILE A 95 5.97 -10.53 -3.94
N ILE A 96 5.18 -9.88 -4.80
CA ILE A 96 5.65 -8.87 -5.75
C ILE A 96 5.37 -7.49 -5.16
N CYS A 97 6.40 -6.71 -4.89
CA CYS A 97 6.29 -5.36 -4.34
C CYS A 97 6.01 -4.30 -5.42
N GLY A 98 5.14 -3.35 -5.09
CA GLY A 98 4.84 -2.16 -5.88
C GLY A 98 5.82 -1.01 -5.69
N ALA A 99 6.14 -0.32 -6.78
CA ALA A 99 6.85 0.97 -6.83
C ALA A 99 5.90 2.11 -7.15
N GLY A 100 6.24 3.33 -6.73
CA GLY A 100 5.46 4.52 -7.05
C GLY A 100 5.09 5.36 -5.82
N TYR A 101 4.17 6.30 -6.04
CA TYR A 101 3.71 7.25 -5.02
C TYR A 101 2.19 7.28 -5.01
N TYR A 102 1.61 7.17 -3.81
CA TYR A 102 0.17 7.25 -3.61
C TYR A 102 -0.36 8.69 -3.70
N VAL A 103 -1.55 8.96 -3.15
CA VAL A 103 -2.23 10.25 -3.31
C VAL A 103 -1.44 11.42 -2.71
N HIS A 104 -1.63 12.63 -3.22
CA HIS A 104 -0.91 13.82 -2.75
C HIS A 104 -1.00 14.03 -1.24
N GLY A 105 -2.18 13.82 -0.64
CA GLY A 105 -2.39 14.02 0.79
C GLY A 105 -1.70 13.01 1.70
N SER A 106 -1.11 11.93 1.15
CA SER A 106 -0.34 10.95 1.93
C SER A 106 1.17 11.18 1.85
N GLN A 107 1.63 12.17 1.08
CA GLN A 107 3.06 12.42 0.86
C GLN A 107 3.63 13.40 1.88
N THR A 108 4.91 13.24 2.20
CA THR A 108 5.68 14.21 3.00
C THR A 108 6.01 15.45 2.18
N GLU A 109 6.28 16.59 2.84
CA GLU A 109 6.73 17.81 2.15
C GLU A 109 7.99 17.59 1.30
N SER A 110 8.93 16.78 1.80
CA SER A 110 10.13 16.40 1.03
C SER A 110 9.78 15.70 -0.29
N THR A 111 8.80 14.80 -0.27
CA THR A 111 8.34 14.07 -1.46
C THR A 111 7.60 14.98 -2.42
N LEU A 112 6.79 15.90 -1.89
CA LEU A 112 6.03 16.88 -2.68
C LEU A 112 6.94 17.90 -3.40
N ASN A 113 8.15 18.10 -2.90
CA ASN A 113 9.14 18.99 -3.49
C ASN A 113 10.04 18.33 -4.55
N LEU A 114 9.89 17.02 -4.79
CA LEU A 114 10.63 16.32 -5.85
C LEU A 114 10.14 16.75 -7.23
N SER A 115 11.08 16.89 -8.16
CA SER A 115 10.81 17.06 -9.59
C SER A 115 10.25 15.78 -10.21
N VAL A 116 9.70 15.91 -11.43
CA VAL A 116 9.18 14.76 -12.19
C VAL A 116 10.29 13.77 -12.48
N GLU A 117 11.46 14.28 -12.83
CA GLU A 117 12.66 13.52 -13.15
C GLU A 117 13.16 12.74 -11.93
N GLU A 118 13.16 13.36 -10.73
CA GLU A 118 13.54 12.66 -9.49
C GLU A 118 12.55 11.55 -9.12
N LEU A 119 11.24 11.80 -9.27
CA LEU A 119 10.20 10.78 -9.05
C LEU A 119 10.34 9.62 -10.05
N HIS A 120 10.59 9.94 -11.32
CA HIS A 120 10.84 8.96 -12.38
C HIS A 120 12.06 8.10 -12.06
N ASP A 121 13.20 8.73 -11.76
CA ASP A 121 14.47 8.04 -11.52
C ASP A 121 14.39 7.17 -10.27
N SER A 122 13.68 7.63 -9.24
CA SER A 122 13.34 6.83 -8.06
C SER A 122 12.58 5.56 -8.45
N ILE A 123 11.45 5.66 -9.16
CA ILE A 123 10.64 4.50 -9.56
C ILE A 123 11.43 3.53 -10.45
N VAL A 124 12.21 4.05 -11.41
CA VAL A 124 13.03 3.22 -12.30
C VAL A 124 14.12 2.50 -11.51
N SER A 125 14.77 3.17 -10.57
CA SER A 125 15.77 2.57 -9.69
C SER A 125 15.18 1.41 -8.88
N GLU A 126 14.00 1.60 -8.26
CA GLU A 126 13.34 0.55 -7.47
C GLU A 126 13.07 -0.73 -8.27
N ILE A 127 12.81 -0.62 -9.57
CA ILE A 127 12.50 -1.78 -10.43
C ILE A 127 13.78 -2.40 -11.01
N THR A 128 14.75 -1.57 -11.39
CA THR A 128 15.91 -2.02 -12.18
C THR A 128 17.09 -2.40 -11.29
N THR A 129 17.41 -1.58 -10.30
CA THR A 129 18.55 -1.75 -9.38
C THR A 129 18.13 -2.21 -8.00
N GLY A 130 16.91 -1.89 -7.58
CA GLY A 130 16.38 -2.17 -6.26
C GLY A 130 16.55 -1.00 -5.28
N ILE A 131 15.93 -1.12 -4.11
CA ILE A 131 15.92 -0.10 -3.07
C ILE A 131 17.20 -0.24 -2.22
N PRO A 132 18.17 0.69 -2.29
CA PRO A 132 19.48 0.50 -1.66
C PRO A 132 19.41 0.39 -0.13
N SER A 133 18.45 1.07 0.50
CA SER A 133 18.23 1.02 1.95
C SER A 133 17.59 -0.29 2.43
N GLU A 134 17.15 -1.16 1.52
CA GLU A 134 16.37 -2.36 1.83
C GLU A 134 16.98 -3.57 1.10
N ASP A 135 18.29 -3.81 1.31
CA ASP A 135 19.04 -4.92 0.72
C ASP A 135 18.97 -5.02 -0.81
N ASN A 136 18.72 -3.90 -1.50
CA ASN A 136 18.48 -3.87 -2.95
C ASN A 136 17.29 -4.73 -3.40
N ILE A 137 16.25 -4.86 -2.57
CA ILE A 137 14.97 -5.48 -2.97
C ILE A 137 14.41 -4.70 -4.17
N LYS A 138 14.02 -5.43 -5.22
CA LYS A 138 13.44 -4.85 -6.43
C LYS A 138 11.92 -4.92 -6.39
N CYS A 139 11.28 -3.84 -6.81
CA CYS A 139 9.86 -3.83 -7.11
C CYS A 139 9.60 -4.52 -8.44
N GLY A 140 8.45 -5.21 -8.55
CA GLY A 140 8.06 -5.92 -9.77
C GLY A 140 6.94 -5.26 -10.56
N ILE A 141 6.31 -4.22 -10.01
CA ILE A 141 5.23 -3.47 -10.67
C ILE A 141 5.33 -1.98 -10.34
N ILE A 142 4.95 -1.12 -11.29
CA ILE A 142 4.69 0.30 -11.02
C ILE A 142 3.23 0.40 -10.61
N GLY A 143 2.99 0.57 -9.32
CA GLY A 143 1.66 0.70 -8.76
C GLY A 143 1.59 0.36 -7.28
N GLU A 144 0.58 0.84 -6.57
CA GLU A 144 -0.43 1.76 -7.11
C GLU A 144 0.06 3.21 -7.22
N ILE A 145 -0.36 3.90 -8.29
CA ILE A 145 -0.16 5.34 -8.46
C ILE A 145 -1.45 6.04 -8.04
N GLY A 146 -1.38 6.78 -6.94
CA GLY A 146 -2.55 7.45 -6.40
C GLY A 146 -2.93 8.66 -7.24
N VAL A 147 -4.21 8.77 -7.60
CA VAL A 147 -4.79 9.95 -8.24
C VAL A 147 -6.02 10.36 -7.45
N SER A 148 -6.01 11.56 -6.86
CA SER A 148 -7.16 12.09 -6.14
C SER A 148 -8.03 12.99 -7.02
N TRP A 149 -9.26 13.25 -6.55
CA TRP A 149 -10.12 14.30 -7.07
C TRP A 149 -10.32 15.41 -6.01
N PRO A 150 -10.18 16.70 -6.38
CA PRO A 150 -9.68 17.19 -7.67
C PRO A 150 -8.20 16.82 -7.86
N MET A 151 -7.76 16.72 -9.12
CA MET A 151 -6.35 16.48 -9.41
C MET A 151 -5.48 17.63 -8.90
N THR A 152 -4.55 17.33 -8.01
CA THR A 152 -3.51 18.26 -7.54
C THR A 152 -2.27 18.20 -8.45
N GLY A 153 -1.40 19.21 -8.36
CA GLY A 153 -0.25 19.36 -9.28
C GLY A 153 0.69 18.14 -9.35
N VAL A 154 0.89 17.43 -8.23
CA VAL A 154 1.72 16.20 -8.20
C VAL A 154 1.12 15.06 -9.04
N HIS A 155 -0.21 15.00 -9.18
CA HIS A 155 -0.89 14.00 -10.01
C HIS A 155 -0.74 14.25 -11.51
N MET A 156 -0.55 15.49 -11.94
CA MET A 156 -0.28 15.82 -13.35
C MET A 156 1.14 15.43 -13.76
N ASN A 157 2.08 15.50 -12.83
CA ASN A 157 3.49 15.20 -13.04
C ASN A 157 3.80 13.69 -13.06
N LEU A 158 3.08 12.90 -12.24
CA LEU A 158 3.16 11.43 -12.25
C LEU A 158 2.41 10.78 -13.41
N ASN A 159 1.71 11.58 -14.23
CA ASN A 159 1.06 11.13 -15.46
C ASN A 159 2.14 10.96 -16.55
N ILE A 160 3.08 10.04 -16.30
CA ILE A 160 4.07 9.58 -17.27
C ILE A 160 3.24 9.22 -18.50
N PRO A 161 3.41 9.88 -19.66
CA PRO A 161 2.76 9.44 -20.87
C PRO A 161 3.20 8.00 -21.06
N VAL A 162 2.26 7.06 -20.90
CA VAL A 162 2.47 5.63 -21.16
C VAL A 162 2.64 5.47 -22.67
N LYS A 163 3.76 5.97 -23.20
CA LYS A 163 4.28 5.56 -24.49
C LYS A 163 4.77 4.14 -24.25
N TYR A 164 3.93 3.18 -24.64
CA TYR A 164 4.19 1.75 -24.66
C TYR A 164 5.67 1.41 -24.90
N THR A 165 6.42 1.18 -23.83
CA THR A 165 7.63 0.37 -23.91
C THR A 165 7.16 -1.05 -23.61
N LYS A 166 7.12 -1.89 -24.65
CA LYS A 166 6.95 -3.34 -24.50
C LYS A 166 8.11 -3.88 -23.66
N TYR A 167 7.98 -3.88 -22.34
CA TYR A 167 8.87 -4.64 -21.49
C TYR A 167 8.46 -6.11 -21.61
N LYS A 168 9.28 -6.84 -22.36
CA LYS A 168 9.31 -8.30 -22.39
C LYS A 168 9.39 -8.75 -20.92
N CYS A 169 8.42 -9.53 -20.44
CA CYS A 169 8.45 -10.14 -19.12
C CYS A 169 9.85 -10.69 -18.89
N ILE A 170 10.59 -10.10 -17.96
CA ILE A 170 11.84 -10.66 -17.48
C ILE A 170 11.40 -11.95 -16.81
N ASN A 171 11.75 -13.09 -17.43
CA ASN A 171 11.62 -14.39 -16.80
C ASN A 171 12.39 -14.32 -15.48
N LEU A 172 11.65 -14.12 -14.38
CA LEU A 172 12.11 -14.52 -13.06
C LEU A 172 12.23 -16.04 -13.15
N SER A 173 13.47 -16.48 -13.33
CA SER A 173 13.81 -17.90 -13.33
C SER A 173 13.61 -18.37 -11.89
N VAL A 174 12.77 -19.39 -11.78
CA VAL A 174 12.43 -20.19 -10.59
C VAL A 174 13.63 -20.53 -9.72
#